data_AF-A0A2I3C7B6-F1
#
_entry.id   AF-A0A2I3C7B6-F1
#
_cell.length_a   1.000
_cell.length_b   1.000
_cell.length_c   1.000
_cell.angle_alpha   90.00
_cell.angle_beta   90.00
_cell.angle_gamma   90.00
#
_symmetry.space_group_name_H-M   'P 1'
#
loop_
_entity.id
_entity.type
_entity.pdbx_description
1 polymer ?
#
loop_
_entity_poly.entity_id
_entity_poly.type
_entity_poly.pdbx_seq_one_letter_code
_entity_poly.pdbx_strand_id
1 'polypeptide(L)'
;MTWHLSQLNWPSYSQNIQTKAESVTDAVGAVMNEAINRLTNHTSDANYGRHSLSEEASALLKLRSELQSLLVSGTVLTVSPYQFQVGTRLDSGCYLNPSTAIKTLSYKLRDYADRYRPNGHLHGIAIMVTASQLNQFSRQLIELTSLLPMPEWCQVARQSHALNTNDVDKFHQPAALALPRFKPMALLNANPLHDALHWQGAQVATLESLADDDHHVIDKLQLLAAKRNKKMEEIKAQLNALKNLKGSIYAFSVEGNAESIATRLNQAGAPNNHQFTLASLLLSYEPMTFFEELLC
;
A
#
# COMPACT_ATOMS: atom_id res chain seq x y z
N MET A 1 -14.03 22.66 -6.96
CA MET A 1 -12.83 21.82 -6.75
C MET A 1 -12.36 21.39 -8.13
N THR A 2 -11.08 21.60 -8.42
CA THR A 2 -10.43 21.33 -9.71
C THR A 2 -9.32 20.32 -9.49
N TRP A 3 -8.87 19.63 -10.54
CA TRP A 3 -7.68 18.78 -10.46
C TRP A 3 -6.47 19.57 -9.98
N HIS A 4 -5.80 19.09 -8.94
CA HIS A 4 -4.52 19.62 -8.52
C HIS A 4 -3.45 18.55 -8.66
N LEU A 5 -2.24 18.97 -9.05
CA LEU A 5 -1.09 18.09 -9.07
C LEU A 5 -0.62 17.90 -7.64
N SER A 6 -0.82 16.70 -7.10
CA SER A 6 -0.43 16.34 -5.75
C SER A 6 0.83 15.48 -5.77
N GLN A 7 1.77 15.76 -4.87
CA GLN A 7 2.89 14.89 -4.56
C GLN A 7 2.41 13.87 -3.53
N LEU A 8 2.82 12.61 -3.66
CA LEU A 8 2.45 11.59 -2.68
C LEU A 8 3.12 11.92 -1.33
N ASN A 9 2.31 12.17 -0.31
CA ASN A 9 2.76 12.49 1.04
C ASN A 9 2.32 11.41 2.02
N TRP A 10 3.15 11.11 3.01
CA TRP A 10 2.75 10.15 4.05
C TRP A 10 1.57 10.72 4.85
N PRO A 11 0.43 10.00 4.98
CA PRO A 11 -0.76 10.52 5.63
C PRO A 11 -0.50 10.98 7.08
N SER A 12 -1.04 12.15 7.42
CA SER A 12 -0.89 12.77 8.73
C SER A 12 -1.59 11.97 9.84
N TYR A 13 -2.73 11.34 9.55
CA TYR A 13 -3.40 10.40 10.45
C TYR A 13 -2.51 9.19 10.76
N SER A 14 -1.89 8.60 9.72
CA SER A 14 -0.94 7.50 9.89
C SER A 14 0.29 7.93 10.68
N GLN A 15 0.80 9.14 10.41
CA GLN A 15 1.90 9.73 11.18
C GLN A 15 1.53 9.96 12.65
N ASN A 16 0.31 10.41 12.94
CA ASN A 16 -0.17 10.65 14.30
C ASN A 16 -0.27 9.33 15.09
N ILE A 17 -0.83 8.28 14.46
CA ILE A 17 -0.87 6.93 15.04
C ILE A 17 0.55 6.44 15.33
N GLN A 18 1.48 6.59 14.39
CA GLN A 18 2.88 6.21 14.59
C GLN A 18 3.51 7.00 15.73
N THR A 19 3.38 8.33 15.78
CA THR A 19 3.95 9.16 16.85
C THR A 19 3.39 8.79 18.23
N LYS A 20 2.09 8.50 18.33
CA LYS A 20 1.49 8.01 19.58
C LYS A 20 2.04 6.65 19.99
N ALA A 21 2.20 5.72 19.05
CA ALA A 21 2.81 4.43 19.33
C ALA A 21 4.28 4.59 19.77
N GLU A 22 5.05 5.39 19.05
CA GLU A 22 6.47 5.67 19.31
C GLU A 22 6.70 6.35 20.65
N SER A 23 5.75 7.17 21.14
CA SER A 23 5.84 7.79 22.47
C SER A 23 6.01 6.78 23.61
N VAL A 24 5.48 5.56 23.45
CA VAL A 24 5.61 4.46 24.42
C VAL A 24 6.68 3.47 23.98
N THR A 25 6.76 3.15 22.68
CA THR A 25 7.69 2.10 22.22
C THR A 25 9.15 2.53 22.24
N ASP A 26 9.45 3.83 22.09
CA ASP A 26 10.83 4.33 22.17
C ASP A 26 11.40 4.25 23.60
N ALA A 27 10.53 4.27 24.62
CA ALA A 27 10.93 4.09 26.02
C ALA A 27 11.20 2.62 26.39
N VAL A 28 10.74 1.66 25.59
CA VAL A 28 10.79 0.21 25.93
C VAL A 28 12.22 -0.25 26.18
N GLY A 29 13.20 0.12 25.34
CA GLY A 29 14.58 -0.34 25.50
C GLY A 29 15.21 0.12 26.82
N ALA A 30 15.12 1.41 27.13
CA ALA A 30 15.68 1.98 28.36
C ALA A 30 15.02 1.39 29.61
N VAL A 31 13.70 1.30 29.58
CA VAL A 31 12.89 0.85 30.71
C VAL A 31 13.00 -0.67 30.92
N MET A 32 13.18 -1.46 29.86
CA MET A 32 13.51 -2.88 29.98
C MET A 32 14.88 -3.09 30.62
N ASN A 33 15.88 -2.24 30.33
CA ASN A 33 17.17 -2.29 31.00
C ASN A 33 17.06 -1.96 32.49
N GLU A 34 16.21 -1.00 32.88
CA GLU A 34 15.92 -0.72 34.29
C GLU A 34 15.20 -1.87 34.99
N ALA A 35 14.25 -2.51 34.30
CA ALA A 35 13.58 -3.71 34.80
C ALA A 35 14.56 -4.87 34.98
N ILE A 36 15.45 -5.09 34.01
CA ILE A 36 16.56 -6.06 34.10
C ILE A 36 17.42 -5.77 35.33
N ASN A 37 17.88 -4.53 35.51
CA ASN A 37 18.73 -4.13 36.64
C ASN A 37 18.07 -4.36 38.00
N ARG A 38 16.74 -4.17 38.10
CA ARG A 38 15.96 -4.52 39.30
C ARG A 38 15.88 -6.04 39.50
N LEU A 39 15.68 -6.79 38.43
CA LEU A 39 15.63 -8.26 38.45
C LEU A 39 16.96 -8.86 38.90
N THR A 40 18.10 -8.31 38.47
CA THR A 40 19.44 -8.77 38.89
C THR A 40 19.63 -8.73 40.41
N ASN A 41 19.00 -7.77 41.10
CA ASN A 41 19.05 -7.63 42.56
C ASN A 41 18.14 -8.62 43.30
N HIS A 42 17.19 -9.27 42.61
CA HIS A 42 16.20 -10.19 43.18
C HIS A 42 16.34 -11.63 42.66
N THR A 43 17.53 -11.98 42.15
CA THR A 43 17.87 -13.32 41.64
C THR A 43 17.52 -14.47 42.59
N SER A 44 17.30 -14.20 43.88
CA SER A 44 16.94 -15.18 44.91
C SER A 44 15.46 -15.20 45.39
N ASP A 45 14.57 -14.27 45.00
CA ASP A 45 13.28 -14.04 45.74
C ASP A 45 12.00 -13.80 44.86
N ALA A 46 11.97 -14.29 43.62
CA ALA A 46 11.04 -13.85 42.57
C ALA A 46 9.53 -13.72 42.94
N ASN A 47 9.00 -12.49 42.87
CA ASN A 47 7.58 -12.21 42.62
C ASN A 47 7.45 -11.09 41.58
N TYR A 48 6.56 -11.25 40.60
CA TYR A 48 6.51 -10.43 39.38
C TYR A 48 5.60 -9.19 39.55
N GLY A 49 6.19 -8.00 39.53
CA GLY A 49 5.45 -6.73 39.50
C GLY A 49 5.15 -6.26 38.08
N ARG A 50 3.95 -5.71 37.84
CA ARG A 50 3.57 -5.15 36.53
C ARG A 50 4.41 -3.91 36.23
N HIS A 51 4.97 -3.83 35.02
CA HIS A 51 5.80 -2.70 34.60
C HIS A 51 4.93 -1.44 34.34
N SER A 52 5.39 -0.22 34.68
CA SER A 52 4.67 1.06 34.43
C SER A 52 4.24 1.27 32.97
N LEU A 53 5.14 1.05 32.00
CA LEU A 53 4.79 1.02 30.56
C LEU A 53 3.66 0.05 30.18
N SER A 54 3.34 -0.96 31.02
CA SER A 54 2.20 -1.83 30.75
C SER A 54 0.87 -1.11 30.92
N GLU A 55 0.80 -0.15 31.85
CA GLU A 55 -0.38 0.69 32.05
C GLU A 55 -0.54 1.67 30.89
N GLU A 56 0.54 2.33 30.49
CA GLU A 56 0.57 3.24 29.32
C GLU A 56 0.23 2.49 28.02
N ALA A 57 0.79 1.30 27.80
CA ALA A 57 0.46 0.46 26.66
C ALA A 57 -1.03 0.04 26.67
N SER A 58 -1.61 -0.22 27.85
CA SER A 58 -3.03 -0.54 27.96
C SER A 58 -3.92 0.63 27.53
N ALA A 59 -3.50 1.88 27.80
CA ALA A 59 -4.22 3.08 27.39
C ALA A 59 -4.23 3.28 25.86
N LEU A 60 -3.28 2.65 25.14
CA LEU A 60 -3.16 2.71 23.69
C LEU A 60 -3.85 1.56 22.93
N LEU A 61 -4.57 0.66 23.62
CA LEU A 61 -5.23 -0.48 22.95
C LEU A 61 -6.21 -0.06 21.84
N LYS A 62 -6.76 1.17 21.92
CA LYS A 62 -7.62 1.76 20.88
C LYS A 62 -6.92 2.01 19.53
N LEU A 63 -5.60 2.02 19.46
CA LEU A 63 -4.86 2.19 18.20
C LEU A 63 -5.18 1.09 17.19
N ARG A 64 -5.55 -0.11 17.65
CA ARG A 64 -6.00 -1.21 16.76
C ARG A 64 -7.27 -0.83 16.01
N SER A 65 -8.26 -0.26 16.69
CA SER A 65 -9.48 0.21 16.04
C SER A 65 -9.22 1.42 15.14
N GLU A 66 -8.31 2.32 15.53
CA GLU A 66 -7.89 3.44 14.67
C GLU A 66 -7.21 2.94 13.38
N LEU A 67 -6.32 1.94 13.45
CA LEU A 67 -5.74 1.31 12.26
C LEU A 67 -6.78 0.60 11.38
N GLN A 68 -7.73 -0.09 12.01
CA GLN A 68 -8.80 -0.77 11.28
C GLN A 68 -9.71 0.23 10.55
N SER A 69 -9.91 1.43 11.10
CA SER A 69 -10.70 2.49 10.46
C SER A 69 -10.07 3.04 9.17
N LEU A 70 -8.76 2.82 8.96
CA LEU A 70 -8.10 3.16 7.69
C LEU A 70 -8.46 2.17 6.57
N LEU A 71 -8.96 0.97 6.91
CA LEU A 71 -9.34 -0.06 5.95
C LEU A 71 -10.80 0.10 5.56
N VAL A 72 -11.02 0.81 4.46
CA VAL A 72 -12.36 1.10 3.93
C VAL A 72 -12.69 0.17 2.77
N SER A 73 -13.90 -0.38 2.75
CA SER A 73 -14.42 -1.14 1.61
C SER A 73 -14.93 -0.20 0.51
N GLY A 74 -14.58 -0.48 -0.74
CA GLY A 74 -14.93 0.39 -1.85
C GLY A 74 -14.80 -0.27 -3.22
N THR A 75 -15.05 0.51 -4.27
CA THR A 75 -14.86 0.11 -5.66
C THR A 75 -13.94 1.08 -6.39
N VAL A 76 -13.24 0.60 -7.41
CA VAL A 76 -12.33 1.40 -8.22
C VAL A 76 -12.77 1.33 -9.67
N LEU A 77 -13.20 2.47 -10.23
CA LEU A 77 -13.50 2.60 -11.66
C LEU A 77 -12.27 3.15 -12.36
N THR A 78 -11.70 2.42 -13.32
CA THR A 78 -10.50 2.86 -14.05
C THR A 78 -10.80 2.96 -15.54
N VAL A 79 -10.39 4.06 -16.14
CA VAL A 79 -10.41 4.28 -17.59
C VAL A 79 -9.00 4.34 -18.13
N SER A 80 -8.72 3.53 -19.15
CA SER A 80 -7.38 3.40 -19.72
C SER A 80 -7.40 3.43 -21.25
N PRO A 81 -6.26 3.76 -21.90
CA PRO A 81 -6.19 3.84 -23.36
C PRO A 81 -6.29 2.47 -24.04
N TYR A 82 -6.15 1.38 -23.27
CA TYR A 82 -6.14 0.01 -23.80
C TYR A 82 -7.48 -0.71 -23.63
N GLN A 83 -8.44 -0.09 -22.93
CA GLN A 83 -9.79 -0.63 -22.78
C GLN A 83 -10.58 -0.47 -24.07
N PHE A 84 -11.35 -1.50 -24.41
CA PHE A 84 -12.21 -1.52 -25.58
C PHE A 84 -13.22 -0.36 -25.54
N GLN A 85 -13.33 0.38 -26.65
CA GLN A 85 -14.20 1.56 -26.80
C GLN A 85 -13.94 2.74 -25.86
N VAL A 86 -12.88 2.71 -25.05
CA VAL A 86 -12.48 3.83 -24.18
C VAL A 86 -11.37 4.65 -24.84
N GLY A 87 -10.27 4.00 -25.20
CA GLY A 87 -9.15 4.64 -25.90
C GLY A 87 -9.37 4.74 -27.41
N THR A 88 -8.70 5.70 -28.05
CA THR A 88 -8.59 5.78 -29.50
C THR A 88 -7.40 4.96 -29.96
N ARG A 89 -7.64 3.96 -30.81
CA ARG A 89 -6.59 3.14 -31.42
C ARG A 89 -6.29 3.65 -32.82
N LEU A 90 -5.03 3.98 -33.06
CA LEU A 90 -4.45 4.36 -34.35
C LEU A 90 -3.31 3.39 -34.69
N ASP A 91 -2.81 3.43 -35.91
CA ASP A 91 -1.62 2.66 -36.32
C ASP A 91 -0.39 3.03 -35.48
N SER A 92 -0.31 4.30 -35.04
CA SER A 92 0.78 4.81 -34.21
C SER A 92 0.68 4.45 -32.72
N GLY A 93 -0.45 3.87 -32.26
CA GLY A 93 -0.64 3.49 -30.86
C GLY A 93 -2.06 3.64 -30.33
N CYS A 94 -2.21 3.43 -29.02
CA CYS A 94 -3.47 3.65 -28.30
C CYS A 94 -3.36 4.90 -27.42
N TYR A 95 -4.34 5.79 -27.54
CA TYR A 95 -4.33 7.11 -26.92
C TYR A 95 -5.62 7.36 -26.12
N LEU A 96 -5.49 8.13 -25.05
CA LEU A 96 -6.61 8.61 -24.24
C LEU A 96 -6.21 9.96 -23.67
N ASN A 97 -6.95 11.01 -24.00
CA ASN A 97 -6.74 12.32 -23.42
C ASN A 97 -7.55 12.49 -22.11
N PRO A 98 -7.18 13.44 -21.24
CA PRO A 98 -7.87 13.66 -19.97
C PRO A 98 -9.35 14.00 -20.09
N SER A 99 -9.72 14.79 -21.11
CA SER A 99 -11.12 15.19 -21.31
C SER A 99 -12.02 13.99 -21.63
N THR A 100 -11.55 13.08 -22.49
CA THR A 100 -12.27 11.85 -22.81
C THR A 100 -12.31 10.91 -21.61
N ALA A 101 -11.21 10.80 -20.85
CA ALA A 101 -11.18 9.99 -19.62
C ALA A 101 -12.25 10.46 -18.61
N ILE A 102 -12.34 11.77 -18.35
CA ILE A 102 -13.35 12.36 -17.46
C ILE A 102 -14.76 12.09 -17.97
N LYS A 103 -14.99 12.27 -19.27
CA LYS A 103 -16.30 12.04 -19.89
C LYS A 103 -16.73 10.57 -19.76
N THR A 104 -15.81 9.63 -19.99
CA THR A 104 -16.08 8.19 -19.86
C THR A 104 -16.38 7.79 -18.41
N LEU A 105 -15.60 8.26 -17.44
CA LEU A 105 -15.89 8.03 -16.01
C LEU A 105 -17.26 8.59 -15.62
N SER A 106 -17.55 9.81 -16.04
CA SER A 106 -18.82 10.49 -15.76
C SER A 106 -20.01 9.78 -16.41
N TYR A 107 -19.84 9.27 -17.62
CA TYR A 107 -20.85 8.46 -18.30
C TYR A 107 -21.08 7.15 -17.54
N LYS A 108 -20.01 6.46 -17.11
CA LYS A 108 -20.12 5.21 -16.36
C LYS A 108 -20.85 5.38 -15.03
N LEU A 109 -20.63 6.49 -14.33
CA LEU A 109 -21.37 6.82 -13.12
C LEU A 109 -22.88 7.01 -13.36
N ARG A 110 -23.31 7.26 -14.59
CA ARG A 110 -24.72 7.43 -14.98
C ARG A 110 -25.28 6.21 -15.71
N ASP A 111 -24.53 5.11 -15.77
CA ASP A 111 -24.92 3.86 -16.40
C ASP A 111 -25.88 3.06 -15.50
N TYR A 112 -27.17 3.37 -15.59
CA TYR A 112 -28.22 2.67 -14.83
C TYR A 112 -28.40 1.20 -15.22
N ALA A 113 -27.81 0.74 -16.33
CA ALA A 113 -27.84 -0.66 -16.72
C ALA A 113 -26.81 -1.51 -15.94
N ASP A 114 -25.82 -0.89 -15.31
CA ASP A 114 -24.83 -1.60 -14.50
C ASP A 114 -25.42 -2.00 -13.13
N ARG A 115 -25.53 -3.31 -12.91
CA ARG A 115 -26.03 -3.89 -11.66
C ARG A 115 -25.21 -3.49 -10.43
N TYR A 116 -23.92 -3.24 -10.60
CA TYR A 116 -23.00 -2.88 -9.51
C TYR A 116 -22.78 -1.38 -9.39
N ARG A 117 -23.60 -0.57 -10.08
CA ARG A 117 -23.60 0.87 -9.91
C ARG A 117 -23.83 1.21 -8.43
N PRO A 118 -22.93 1.97 -7.79
CA PRO A 118 -23.09 2.35 -6.40
C PRO A 118 -24.27 3.32 -6.25
N ASN A 119 -25.00 3.20 -5.14
CA ASN A 119 -26.15 4.04 -4.82
C ASN A 119 -25.88 4.85 -3.55
N GLY A 120 -26.84 5.67 -3.10
CA GLY A 120 -26.69 6.44 -1.87
C GLY A 120 -25.63 7.54 -1.91
N HIS A 121 -25.15 7.93 -0.74
CA HIS A 121 -24.08 8.91 -0.57
C HIS A 121 -22.72 8.21 -0.61
N LEU A 122 -21.79 8.73 -1.40
CA LEU A 122 -20.48 8.17 -1.62
C LEU A 122 -19.41 9.22 -1.34
N HIS A 123 -18.29 8.76 -0.80
CA HIS A 123 -17.01 9.46 -0.76
C HIS A 123 -16.16 8.95 -1.91
N GLY A 124 -15.56 9.86 -2.67
CA GLY A 124 -14.82 9.56 -3.87
C GLY A 124 -13.50 10.30 -3.93
N ILE A 125 -12.50 9.65 -4.52
CA ILE A 125 -11.22 10.28 -4.84
C ILE A 125 -10.95 10.00 -6.31
N ALA A 126 -10.94 11.07 -7.10
CA ALA A 126 -10.56 11.02 -8.49
C ALA A 126 -9.05 11.15 -8.59
N ILE A 127 -8.40 10.26 -9.33
CA ILE A 127 -6.96 10.25 -9.58
C ILE A 127 -6.68 10.11 -11.06
N MET A 128 -5.63 10.76 -11.53
CA MET A 128 -5.26 10.77 -12.94
C MET A 128 -3.75 10.92 -13.12
N VAL A 129 -3.20 10.11 -14.02
CA VAL A 129 -1.82 10.19 -14.51
C VAL A 129 -1.87 10.55 -15.98
N THR A 130 -1.14 11.57 -16.39
CA THR A 130 -1.12 12.05 -17.77
C THR A 130 0.31 12.37 -18.19
N ALA A 131 0.69 12.05 -19.43
CA ALA A 131 1.93 12.54 -20.00
C ALA A 131 1.81 12.77 -21.52
N SER A 132 2.60 13.70 -22.04
CA SER A 132 2.65 14.00 -23.47
C SER A 132 3.36 12.91 -24.28
N GLN A 133 4.26 12.14 -23.67
CA GLN A 133 5.06 11.11 -24.31
C GLN A 133 4.88 9.75 -23.64
N LEU A 134 4.85 8.68 -24.44
CA LEU A 134 4.67 7.31 -23.95
C LEU A 134 5.76 6.86 -22.97
N ASN A 135 7.02 7.22 -23.23
CA ASN A 135 8.15 6.88 -22.35
C ASN A 135 8.00 7.51 -20.97
N GLN A 136 7.61 8.79 -20.90
CA GLN A 136 7.33 9.47 -19.64
C GLN A 136 6.14 8.84 -18.91
N PHE A 137 5.06 8.55 -19.65
CA PHE A 137 3.87 7.89 -19.12
C PHE A 137 4.21 6.53 -18.48
N SER A 138 4.96 5.70 -19.20
CA SER A 138 5.38 4.37 -18.74
C SER A 138 6.25 4.45 -17.48
N ARG A 139 7.24 5.34 -17.45
CA ARG A 139 8.10 5.54 -16.26
C ARG A 139 7.31 5.98 -15.03
N GLN A 140 6.43 6.97 -15.18
CA GLN A 140 5.57 7.46 -14.11
C GLN A 140 4.66 6.34 -13.58
N LEU A 141 4.06 5.53 -14.47
CA LEU A 141 3.21 4.42 -14.06
C LEU A 141 3.98 3.30 -13.34
N ILE A 142 5.21 2.96 -13.76
CA ILE A 142 6.03 1.95 -13.08
C ILE A 142 6.37 2.41 -11.66
N GLU A 143 6.76 3.68 -11.49
CA GLU A 143 7.04 4.24 -10.17
C GLU A 143 5.78 4.25 -9.28
N LEU A 144 4.65 4.72 -9.79
CA LEU A 144 3.40 4.79 -9.04
C LEU A 144 2.82 3.41 -8.70
N THR A 145 2.91 2.43 -9.61
CA THR A 145 2.40 1.07 -9.37
C THR A 145 3.23 0.26 -8.37
N SER A 146 4.45 0.71 -8.05
CA SER A 146 5.23 0.15 -6.94
C SER A 146 4.65 0.55 -5.57
N LEU A 147 3.96 1.70 -5.49
CA LEU A 147 3.34 2.24 -4.28
C LEU A 147 1.85 1.92 -4.19
N LEU A 148 1.14 2.03 -5.32
CA LEU A 148 -0.30 1.81 -5.46
C LEU A 148 -0.55 0.72 -6.51
N PRO A 149 -0.39 -0.57 -6.16
CA PRO A 149 -0.50 -1.68 -7.11
C PRO A 149 -1.96 -2.01 -7.46
N MET A 150 -2.70 -1.04 -8.00
CA MET A 150 -4.04 -1.27 -8.54
C MET A 150 -3.94 -2.15 -9.80
N PRO A 151 -4.72 -3.25 -9.92
CA PRO A 151 -4.57 -4.21 -11.02
C PRO A 151 -4.59 -3.59 -12.42
N GLU A 152 -5.55 -2.69 -12.68
CA GLU A 152 -5.67 -1.98 -13.95
C GLU A 152 -4.46 -1.06 -14.21
N TRP A 153 -3.92 -0.41 -13.18
CA TRP A 153 -2.73 0.43 -13.31
C TRP A 153 -1.51 -0.43 -13.64
N CYS A 154 -1.33 -1.56 -12.96
CA CYS A 154 -0.27 -2.52 -13.25
C CYS A 154 -0.37 -3.10 -14.66
N GLN A 155 -1.58 -3.29 -15.18
CA GLN A 155 -1.79 -3.70 -16.57
C GLN A 155 -1.34 -2.60 -17.55
N VAL A 156 -1.76 -1.36 -17.33
CA VAL A 156 -1.40 -0.21 -18.18
C VAL A 156 0.10 0.08 -18.11
N ALA A 157 0.73 -0.06 -16.94
CA ALA A 157 2.17 0.07 -16.75
C ALA A 157 2.94 -0.97 -17.60
N ARG A 158 2.54 -2.25 -17.54
CA ARG A 158 3.14 -3.31 -18.36
C ARG A 158 2.93 -3.08 -19.85
N GLN A 159 1.72 -2.71 -20.27
CA GLN A 159 1.38 -2.49 -21.67
C GLN A 159 2.13 -1.28 -22.25
N SER A 160 2.16 -0.16 -21.51
CA SER A 160 2.88 1.06 -21.92
C SER A 160 4.39 0.83 -22.00
N HIS A 161 4.94 0.04 -21.07
CA HIS A 161 6.35 -0.36 -21.10
C HIS A 161 6.69 -1.21 -22.33
N ALA A 162 5.89 -2.25 -22.60
CA ALA A 162 6.09 -3.11 -23.77
C ALA A 162 6.01 -2.31 -25.08
N LEU A 163 5.09 -1.35 -25.20
CA LEU A 163 5.00 -0.48 -26.37
C LEU A 163 6.23 0.43 -26.53
N ASN A 164 6.84 0.85 -25.43
CA ASN A 164 8.04 1.69 -25.44
C ASN A 164 9.31 0.91 -25.85
N THR A 165 9.37 -0.40 -25.60
CA THR A 165 10.51 -1.26 -25.99
C THR A 165 10.31 -1.95 -27.34
N ASN A 166 9.08 -1.96 -27.88
CA ASN A 166 8.69 -2.69 -29.09
C ASN A 166 9.59 -2.40 -30.31
N ASP A 167 10.01 -1.15 -30.52
CA ASP A 167 10.86 -0.81 -31.67
C ASP A 167 12.24 -1.46 -31.62
N VAL A 168 12.75 -1.74 -30.42
CA VAL A 168 14.01 -2.48 -30.21
C VAL A 168 13.73 -3.98 -30.25
N ASP A 169 12.69 -4.43 -29.55
CA ASP A 169 12.36 -5.84 -29.39
C ASP A 169 11.96 -6.51 -30.72
N LYS A 170 11.29 -5.79 -31.63
CA LYS A 170 10.84 -6.34 -32.93
C LYS A 170 11.99 -6.78 -33.84
N PHE A 171 13.18 -6.18 -33.68
CA PHE A 171 14.38 -6.56 -34.42
C PHE A 171 15.28 -7.52 -33.64
N HIS A 172 14.91 -7.83 -32.40
CA HIS A 172 15.62 -8.77 -31.57
C HIS A 172 14.94 -10.13 -31.66
N GLN A 173 15.59 -11.08 -32.34
CA GLN A 173 15.18 -12.48 -32.25
C GLN A 173 15.86 -13.09 -31.03
N PRO A 174 15.14 -13.31 -29.90
CA PRO A 174 15.74 -14.01 -28.78
C PRO A 174 16.12 -15.43 -29.21
N ALA A 175 17.23 -15.94 -28.71
CA ALA A 175 17.62 -17.32 -28.94
C ALA A 175 16.48 -18.26 -28.50
N ALA A 176 16.14 -19.24 -29.34
CA ALA A 176 15.08 -20.19 -29.03
C ALA A 176 15.46 -21.01 -27.79
N LEU A 177 14.76 -20.77 -26.69
CA LEU A 177 14.89 -21.58 -25.49
C LEU A 177 14.03 -22.83 -25.65
N ALA A 178 14.61 -24.00 -25.43
CA ALA A 178 13.84 -25.23 -25.31
C ALA A 178 12.85 -25.11 -24.13
N LEU A 179 11.58 -25.45 -24.38
CA LEU A 179 10.54 -25.46 -23.35
C LEU A 179 10.47 -26.85 -22.69
N PRO A 180 10.22 -26.94 -21.38
CA PRO A 180 9.92 -25.87 -20.43
C PRO A 180 11.16 -25.08 -19.98
N ARG A 181 11.00 -23.76 -19.77
CA ARG A 181 12.08 -22.89 -19.28
C ARG A 181 12.36 -23.11 -17.80
N PHE A 182 13.64 -23.13 -17.43
CA PHE A 182 14.05 -22.95 -16.03
C PHE A 182 13.71 -21.52 -15.57
N LYS A 183 13.20 -21.40 -14.35
CA LYS A 183 13.07 -20.11 -13.66
C LYS A 183 14.32 -19.87 -12.80
N PRO A 184 14.64 -18.62 -12.41
CA PRO A 184 15.67 -18.37 -11.40
C PRO A 184 15.43 -19.28 -10.19
N MET A 185 16.52 -19.85 -9.65
CA MET A 185 16.43 -20.71 -8.47
C MET A 185 15.75 -19.92 -7.34
N ALA A 186 14.67 -20.49 -6.83
CA ALA A 186 13.92 -19.98 -5.70
C ALA A 186 13.71 -21.14 -4.72
N LEU A 187 13.45 -20.82 -3.45
CA LEU A 187 13.07 -21.84 -2.49
C LEU A 187 11.80 -22.52 -2.98
N LEU A 188 11.84 -23.84 -3.09
CA LEU A 188 10.69 -24.66 -3.44
C LEU A 188 9.79 -24.77 -2.21
N ASN A 189 8.99 -23.74 -1.94
CA ASN A 189 8.16 -23.63 -0.73
C ASN A 189 6.68 -23.98 -0.98
N ALA A 190 6.39 -24.86 -1.93
CA ALA A 190 5.02 -25.29 -2.19
C ALA A 190 4.46 -26.17 -1.05
N ASN A 191 3.13 -26.19 -0.88
CA ASN A 191 2.50 -27.10 0.07
C ASN A 191 2.76 -28.56 -0.35
N PRO A 192 3.07 -29.47 0.59
CA PRO A 192 2.94 -29.32 2.05
C PRO A 192 4.21 -28.79 2.76
N LEU A 193 5.29 -28.48 2.04
CA LEU A 193 6.55 -28.06 2.65
C LEU A 193 6.43 -26.71 3.37
N HIS A 194 5.60 -25.78 2.87
CA HIS A 194 5.30 -24.54 3.60
C HIS A 194 4.72 -24.82 5.00
N ASP A 195 3.68 -25.65 5.06
CA ASP A 195 3.03 -26.02 6.31
C ASP A 195 3.97 -26.82 7.22
N ALA A 196 4.77 -27.73 6.63
CA ALA A 196 5.78 -28.48 7.37
C ALA A 196 6.83 -27.56 7.99
N LEU A 197 7.37 -26.59 7.25
CA LEU A 197 8.32 -25.61 7.77
C LEU A 197 7.69 -24.72 8.85
N HIS A 198 6.42 -24.34 8.70
CA HIS A 198 5.71 -23.58 9.73
C HIS A 198 5.60 -24.36 11.05
N TRP A 199 5.09 -25.60 11.00
CA TRP A 199 4.87 -26.41 12.19
C TRP A 199 6.16 -26.96 12.81
N GLN A 200 7.11 -27.39 11.98
CA GLN A 200 8.44 -27.80 12.47
C GLN A 200 9.22 -26.61 13.00
N GLY A 201 9.10 -25.44 12.38
CA GLY A 201 9.66 -24.19 12.92
C GLY A 201 9.09 -23.85 14.30
N ALA A 202 7.77 -24.06 14.51
CA ALA A 202 7.17 -23.92 15.82
C ALA A 202 7.73 -24.94 16.83
N GLN A 203 7.90 -26.21 16.45
CA GLN A 203 8.55 -27.23 17.30
C GLN A 203 9.98 -26.87 17.66
N VAL A 204 10.77 -26.38 16.69
CA VAL A 204 12.14 -25.93 16.91
C VAL A 204 12.16 -24.73 17.85
N ALA A 205 11.25 -23.76 17.69
CA ALA A 205 11.16 -22.63 18.60
C ALA A 205 10.82 -23.06 20.04
N THR A 206 9.98 -24.09 20.24
CA THR A 206 9.75 -24.67 21.58
C THR A 206 11.00 -25.35 22.11
N LEU A 207 11.73 -26.11 21.28
CA LEU A 207 13.00 -26.74 21.67
C LEU A 207 14.07 -25.71 22.02
N GLU A 208 14.17 -24.63 21.26
CA GLU A 208 15.07 -23.49 21.54
C GLU A 208 14.69 -22.82 22.86
N SER A 209 13.40 -22.63 23.13
CA SER A 209 12.91 -22.07 24.40
C SER A 209 13.21 -22.98 25.59
N LEU A 210 13.15 -24.31 25.42
CA LEU A 210 13.47 -25.30 26.45
C LEU A 210 14.98 -25.46 26.64
N ALA A 211 15.76 -25.42 25.57
CA ALA A 211 17.22 -25.44 25.65
C ALA A 211 17.77 -24.21 26.38
N ASP A 212 17.03 -23.10 26.37
CA ASP A 212 17.36 -21.91 27.14
C ASP A 212 17.15 -22.10 28.66
N ASP A 213 16.57 -23.23 29.12
CA ASP A 213 16.42 -23.61 30.54
C ASP A 213 17.76 -23.81 31.28
N ASP A 214 18.88 -23.94 30.56
CA ASP A 214 20.23 -23.94 31.15
C ASP A 214 20.65 -22.56 31.71
N HIS A 215 19.93 -21.49 31.35
CA HIS A 215 20.14 -20.14 31.86
C HIS A 215 19.15 -19.79 32.98
N HIS A 216 19.56 -18.92 33.91
CA HIS A 216 18.66 -18.46 34.97
C HIS A 216 17.49 -17.67 34.36
N VAL A 217 16.33 -17.68 35.03
CA VAL A 217 15.10 -17.00 34.56
C VAL A 217 15.36 -15.53 34.18
N ILE A 218 16.32 -14.88 34.84
CA ILE A 218 16.74 -13.51 34.53
C ILE A 218 17.40 -13.40 33.15
N ASP A 219 18.29 -14.31 32.79
CA ASP A 219 19.00 -14.31 31.51
C ASP A 219 18.02 -14.50 30.35
N LYS A 220 17.02 -15.37 30.52
CA LYS A 220 15.92 -15.53 29.55
C LYS A 220 15.13 -14.24 29.34
N LEU A 221 14.83 -13.54 30.43
CA LEU A 221 14.12 -12.26 30.38
C LEU A 221 14.98 -11.18 29.72
N GLN A 222 16.30 -11.19 29.93
CA GLN A 222 17.24 -10.32 29.23
C GLN A 222 17.28 -10.60 27.72
N LEU A 223 17.37 -11.87 27.32
CA LEU A 223 17.34 -12.27 25.91
C LEU A 223 16.01 -11.92 25.24
N LEU A 224 14.89 -12.12 25.93
CA LEU A 224 13.57 -11.72 25.45
C LEU A 224 13.46 -10.19 25.30
N ALA A 225 14.02 -9.43 26.24
CA ALA A 225 14.10 -7.97 26.13
C ALA A 225 14.89 -7.51 24.91
N ALA A 226 16.06 -8.11 24.68
CA ALA A 226 16.89 -7.81 23.51
C ALA A 226 16.16 -8.16 22.19
N LYS A 227 15.50 -9.32 22.11
CA LYS A 227 14.69 -9.72 20.96
C LYS A 227 13.55 -8.74 20.69
N ARG A 228 12.85 -8.28 21.74
CA ARG A 228 11.77 -7.28 21.62
C ARG A 228 12.29 -5.94 21.12
N ASN A 229 13.42 -5.47 21.64
CA ASN A 229 14.02 -4.20 21.21
C ASN A 229 14.44 -4.26 19.74
N LYS A 230 15.13 -5.33 19.33
CA LYS A 230 15.50 -5.55 17.92
C LYS A 230 14.26 -5.57 17.02
N LYS A 231 13.18 -6.23 17.44
CA LYS A 231 11.95 -6.28 16.65
C LYS A 231 11.30 -4.90 16.51
N MET A 232 11.36 -4.07 17.55
CA MET A 232 10.84 -2.71 17.51
C MET A 232 11.63 -1.84 16.53
N GLU A 233 12.97 -1.93 16.53
CA GLU A 233 13.83 -1.25 15.56
C GLU A 233 13.52 -1.66 14.11
N GLU A 234 13.34 -2.96 13.87
CA GLU A 234 12.93 -3.47 12.55
C GLU A 234 11.60 -2.87 12.10
N ILE A 235 10.59 -2.81 12.98
CA ILE A 235 9.27 -2.23 12.68
C ILE A 235 9.41 -0.74 12.36
N LYS A 236 10.18 0.01 13.17
CA LYS A 236 10.43 1.44 12.96
C LYS A 236 11.13 1.71 11.64
N ALA A 237 12.15 0.91 11.31
CA ALA A 237 12.86 1.01 10.04
C ALA A 237 11.94 0.73 8.85
N GLN A 238 11.10 -0.31 8.92
CA GLN A 238 10.14 -0.63 7.85
C GLN A 238 9.08 0.46 7.68
N LEU A 239 8.52 0.99 8.77
CA LEU A 239 7.56 2.10 8.70
C LEU A 239 8.18 3.36 8.11
N ASN A 240 9.42 3.69 8.48
CA ASN A 240 10.11 4.85 7.91
C ASN A 240 10.47 4.66 6.44
N ALA A 241 10.77 3.43 6.00
CA ALA A 241 11.00 3.14 4.59
C ALA A 241 9.75 3.39 3.72
N LEU A 242 8.54 3.10 4.26
CA LEU A 242 7.27 3.37 3.56
C LEU A 242 7.00 4.86 3.34
N LYS A 243 7.64 5.76 4.10
CA LYS A 243 7.47 7.21 3.97
C LYS A 243 8.23 7.81 2.79
N ASN A 244 9.14 7.05 2.17
CA ASN A 244 9.88 7.50 1.00
C ASN A 244 9.03 7.37 -0.28
N LEU A 245 7.91 8.08 -0.29
CA LEU A 245 6.96 8.10 -1.40
C LEU A 245 7.52 8.98 -2.51
N LYS A 246 7.36 8.52 -3.76
CA LYS A 246 7.81 9.23 -4.95
C LYS A 246 6.73 9.20 -6.01
N GLY A 247 6.69 10.26 -6.81
CA GLY A 247 5.74 10.42 -7.89
C GLY A 247 4.69 11.49 -7.59
N SER A 248 4.06 11.95 -8.67
CA SER A 248 3.00 12.95 -8.61
C SER A 248 1.83 12.49 -9.45
N ILE A 249 0.63 12.80 -8.98
CA ILE A 249 -0.63 12.46 -9.64
C ILE A 249 -1.55 13.67 -9.61
N TYR A 250 -2.45 13.78 -10.57
CA TYR A 250 -3.58 14.69 -10.43
C TYR A 250 -4.63 14.01 -9.58
N ALA A 251 -5.09 14.66 -8.53
CA ALA A 251 -6.15 14.13 -7.69
C ALA A 251 -7.11 15.21 -7.25
N PHE A 252 -8.31 14.82 -6.81
CA PHE A 252 -9.16 15.62 -5.93
C PHE A 252 -10.22 14.74 -5.28
N SER A 253 -10.70 15.15 -4.10
CA SER A 253 -11.79 14.49 -3.38
C SER A 253 -13.16 15.01 -3.81
N VAL A 254 -14.16 14.14 -3.79
CA VAL A 254 -15.52 14.42 -4.22
C VAL A 254 -16.50 13.59 -3.40
N GLU A 255 -17.65 14.15 -3.08
CA GLU A 255 -18.69 13.48 -2.29
C GLU A 255 -20.08 13.69 -2.91
N GLY A 256 -20.99 12.77 -2.62
CA GLY A 256 -22.38 12.82 -3.04
C GLY A 256 -22.85 11.51 -3.68
N ASN A 257 -24.02 11.53 -4.33
CA ASN A 257 -24.48 10.39 -5.13
C ASN A 257 -23.73 10.31 -6.48
N ALA A 258 -23.82 9.17 -7.16
CA ALA A 258 -23.11 8.93 -8.42
C ALA A 258 -23.36 10.00 -9.49
N GLU A 259 -24.58 10.55 -9.59
CA GLU A 259 -24.95 11.61 -10.54
C GLU A 259 -24.27 12.95 -10.19
N SER A 260 -24.23 13.29 -8.91
CA SER A 260 -23.58 14.50 -8.42
C SER A 260 -22.06 14.41 -8.59
N ILE A 261 -21.46 13.25 -8.31
CA ILE A 261 -20.03 13.00 -8.55
C ILE A 261 -19.72 13.11 -10.05
N ALA A 262 -20.53 12.52 -10.92
CA ALA A 262 -20.36 12.66 -12.38
C ALA A 262 -20.44 14.12 -12.83
N THR A 263 -21.32 14.91 -12.21
CA THR A 263 -21.46 16.34 -12.54
C THR A 263 -20.23 17.13 -12.08
N ARG A 264 -19.76 16.87 -10.85
CA ARG A 264 -18.55 17.50 -10.30
C ARG A 264 -17.29 17.13 -11.10
N LEU A 265 -17.16 15.88 -11.55
CA LEU A 265 -16.07 15.43 -12.43
C LEU A 265 -16.00 16.22 -13.74
N ASN A 266 -17.14 16.43 -14.39
CA ASN A 266 -17.20 17.24 -15.60
C ASN A 266 -16.90 18.73 -15.33
N GLN A 267 -17.39 19.27 -14.21
CA GLN A 267 -17.16 20.66 -13.81
C GLN A 267 -15.69 20.94 -13.44
N ALA A 268 -14.97 19.95 -12.91
CA ALA A 268 -13.55 20.09 -12.58
C ALA A 268 -12.67 20.36 -13.82
N GLY A 269 -13.15 20.02 -15.03
CA GLY A 269 -12.43 20.20 -16.29
C GLY A 269 -11.22 19.27 -16.43
N ALA A 270 -10.60 19.24 -17.60
CA ALA A 270 -9.35 18.49 -17.81
C ALA A 270 -8.14 19.31 -17.34
N PRO A 271 -7.18 18.74 -16.58
CA PRO A 271 -6.01 19.47 -16.11
C PRO A 271 -5.04 19.85 -17.25
N ASN A 272 -5.03 19.09 -18.34
CA ASN A 272 -4.18 19.31 -19.51
C ASN A 272 -4.76 18.58 -20.74
N ASN A 273 -4.06 18.66 -21.87
CA ASN A 273 -4.46 18.01 -23.13
C ASN A 273 -3.42 16.97 -23.60
N HIS A 274 -2.80 16.26 -22.66
CA HIS A 274 -1.86 15.19 -22.98
C HIS A 274 -2.52 13.99 -23.68
N GLN A 275 -1.74 13.24 -24.46
CA GLN A 275 -2.26 12.15 -25.30
C GLN A 275 -2.31 10.79 -24.60
N PHE A 276 -1.53 10.61 -23.52
CA PHE A 276 -1.50 9.40 -22.72
C PHE A 276 -2.06 9.70 -21.34
N THR A 277 -3.19 9.07 -21.01
CA THR A 277 -3.88 9.28 -19.73
C THR A 277 -4.39 7.97 -19.18
N LEU A 278 -4.25 7.79 -17.87
CA LEU A 278 -4.95 6.80 -17.06
C LEU A 278 -5.69 7.58 -15.97
N ALA A 279 -6.97 7.31 -15.76
CA ALA A 279 -7.71 7.90 -14.67
C ALA A 279 -8.50 6.85 -13.91
N SER A 280 -8.59 7.01 -12.60
CA SER A 280 -9.41 6.17 -11.75
C SER A 280 -10.24 7.00 -10.78
N LEU A 281 -11.36 6.42 -10.36
CA LEU A 281 -12.22 6.95 -9.33
C LEU A 281 -12.38 5.87 -8.26
N LEU A 282 -11.79 6.13 -7.09
CA LEU A 282 -12.01 5.36 -5.88
C LEU A 282 -13.36 5.81 -5.30
N LEU A 283 -14.23 4.88 -4.92
CA LEU A 283 -15.53 5.15 -4.32
C LEU A 283 -15.75 4.29 -3.10
N SER A 284 -16.26 4.88 -2.03
CA SER A 284 -16.72 4.18 -0.84
C SER A 284 -17.96 4.84 -0.25
N TYR A 285 -18.69 4.09 0.58
CA TYR A 285 -19.74 4.62 1.44
C TYR A 285 -19.18 5.29 2.70
N GLU A 286 -17.90 5.10 3.01
CA GLU A 286 -17.22 5.69 4.17
C GLU A 286 -16.08 6.64 3.71
N PRO A 287 -15.73 7.65 4.51
CA PRO A 287 -14.61 8.55 4.21
C PRO A 287 -13.28 7.78 4.09
N MET A 288 -12.52 8.04 3.02
CA MET A 288 -11.26 7.37 2.74
C MET A 288 -10.06 8.21 3.22
N THR A 289 -10.04 8.55 4.52
CA THR A 289 -9.10 9.53 5.12
C THR A 289 -7.63 9.28 4.78
N PHE A 290 -7.18 8.03 4.79
CA PHE A 290 -5.82 7.67 4.41
C PHE A 290 -5.50 8.07 2.95
N PHE A 291 -6.40 7.76 2.02
CA PHE A 291 -6.21 8.06 0.60
C PHE A 291 -6.42 9.54 0.31
N GLU A 292 -7.30 10.21 1.04
CA GLU A 292 -7.47 11.67 0.95
C GLU A 292 -6.15 12.36 1.30
N GLU A 293 -5.51 12.03 2.42
CA GLU A 293 -4.23 12.67 2.78
C GLU A 293 -3.03 12.20 1.94
N LEU A 294 -3.07 10.96 1.43
CA LEU A 294 -2.01 10.42 0.58
C LEU A 294 -2.01 11.08 -0.81
N LEU A 295 -3.20 11.36 -1.35
CA LEU A 295 -3.40 11.69 -2.76
C LEU A 295 -3.85 13.14 -2.97
N CYS A 296 -4.58 13.75 -2.03
CA CYS A 296 -5.17 15.09 -2.16
C CYS A 296 -4.47 16.10 -1.25
#